data_AF-A0A9E4BK49-F1
#
_entry.id   AF-A0A9E4BK49-F1
#
_cell.length_a   1.000
_cell.length_b   1.000
_cell.length_c   1.000
_cell.angle_alpha   90.00
_cell.angle_beta   90.00
_cell.angle_gamma   90.00
#
_symmetry.space_group_name_H-M   'P 1'
#
loop_
_entity.id
_entity.type
_entity.pdbx_description
1 polymer ?
#
loop_
_entity_poly.entity_id
_entity_poly.type
_entity_poly.pdbx_seq_one_letter_code
_entity_poly.pdbx_strand_id
1 'polypeptide(L)'
;GDQAYAVSIKGQFTDLVQIRRVVIKPELPLHLGDIAQIRYGLQERTDLQRINGKAAVGIRIQKDDEANLIELAGELEGTIERVNGDLAYENIQLVISQNQAEIMNEALNFLKRAAVIGGLLGLFVLFLFLRNLRFVAVLLLA
;
A
#
# COMPACT_ATOMS: atom_id res chain seq x y z
N GLY A 1 45.49 -10.69 25.55
CA GLY A 1 44.21 -11.42 25.52
C GLY A 1 43.14 -10.42 25.17
N ASP A 2 42.38 -10.70 24.12
CA ASP A 2 40.90 -10.63 24.09
C ASP A 2 40.44 -10.63 22.63
N GLN A 3 40.52 -11.80 21.97
CA GLN A 3 39.96 -11.96 20.63
C GLN A 3 38.67 -12.77 20.75
N ALA A 4 37.55 -12.08 20.60
CA ALA A 4 36.24 -12.69 20.49
C ALA A 4 36.01 -13.17 19.04
N TYR A 5 35.70 -14.45 18.88
CA TYR A 5 35.37 -15.04 17.59
C TYR A 5 33.85 -15.22 17.49
N ALA A 6 33.24 -14.61 16.47
CA ALA A 6 31.83 -14.81 16.20
C ALA A 6 31.62 -16.20 15.59
N VAL A 7 30.97 -17.10 16.33
CA VAL A 7 30.54 -18.41 15.83
C VAL A 7 29.08 -18.29 15.38
N SER A 8 28.82 -18.58 14.11
CA SER A 8 27.46 -18.64 13.57
C SER A 8 27.19 -20.04 13.03
N ILE A 9 26.15 -20.69 13.55
CA ILE A 9 25.70 -22.01 13.12
C ILE A 9 24.72 -21.80 11.97
N LYS A 10 25.10 -22.18 10.75
CA LYS A 10 24.20 -22.18 9.59
C LYS A 10 23.38 -23.48 9.59
N GLY A 11 22.15 -23.42 10.11
CA GLY A 11 21.21 -24.54 10.13
C GLY A 11 20.33 -24.68 8.89
N GLN A 12 20.56 -23.88 7.85
CA GLN A 12 19.76 -23.91 6.61
C GLN A 12 20.39 -24.85 5.59
N PHE A 13 19.56 -25.63 4.90
CA PHE A 13 20.01 -26.47 3.79
C PHE A 13 20.40 -25.62 2.59
N THR A 14 21.61 -25.79 2.07
CA THR A 14 22.10 -25.02 0.92
C THR A 14 21.89 -25.72 -0.41
N ASP A 15 21.60 -27.03 -0.40
CA ASP A 15 21.47 -27.85 -1.59
C ASP A 15 20.55 -29.06 -1.37
N LEU A 16 20.08 -29.67 -2.46
CA LEU A 16 19.19 -30.84 -2.38
C LEU A 16 19.86 -32.08 -1.79
N VAL A 17 21.19 -32.19 -1.84
CA VAL A 17 21.93 -33.35 -1.30
C VAL A 17 21.84 -33.35 0.21
N GLN A 18 21.90 -32.18 0.86
CA GLN A 18 21.70 -32.05 2.29
C GLN A 18 20.28 -32.45 2.70
N ILE A 19 19.27 -32.02 1.94
CA ILE A 19 17.86 -32.41 2.16
C ILE A 19 17.69 -33.93 2.02
N ARG A 20 18.33 -34.55 1.02
CA ARG A 20 18.30 -36.01 0.83
C ARG A 20 18.90 -36.79 1.99
N ARG A 21 19.90 -36.23 2.68
CA ARG A 21 20.63 -36.85 3.80
C ARG A 21 19.98 -36.58 5.17
N VAL A 22 18.83 -35.91 5.21
CA VAL A 22 18.09 -35.72 6.46
C VAL A 22 17.71 -37.08 7.02
N VAL A 23 18.16 -37.36 8.25
CA VAL A 23 17.90 -38.62 8.94
C VAL A 23 16.46 -38.62 9.45
N ILE A 24 15.69 -39.63 9.05
CA ILE A 24 14.28 -39.78 9.46
C ILE A 24 14.16 -40.74 10.64
N LYS A 25 15.00 -41.77 10.67
CA LYS A 25 15.14 -42.68 11.82
C LYS A 25 16.63 -42.76 12.17
N PRO A 26 17.04 -42.47 13.41
CA PRO A 26 18.43 -42.61 13.81
C PRO A 26 18.84 -44.08 14.04
N GLU A 27 17.89 -44.91 14.47
CA GLU A 27 18.10 -46.32 14.86
C GLU A 27 18.34 -47.25 13.66
N LEU A 28 17.93 -46.80 12.48
CA LEU A 28 18.14 -47.47 11.20
C LEU A 28 18.55 -46.35 10.24
N PRO A 29 19.69 -46.39 9.54
CA PRO A 29 20.22 -45.26 8.76
C PRO A 29 19.37 -44.95 7.53
N LEU A 30 18.15 -44.46 7.77
CA LEU A 30 17.10 -44.17 6.81
C LEU A 30 17.07 -42.66 6.61
N HIS A 31 17.43 -42.24 5.41
CA HIS A 31 17.42 -40.85 5.01
C HIS A 31 16.15 -40.49 4.24
N LEU A 32 15.82 -39.21 4.19
CA LEU A 32 14.66 -38.71 3.45
C LEU A 32 14.72 -39.10 1.96
N GLY A 33 15.92 -39.16 1.38
CA GLY A 33 16.13 -39.62 0.01
C GLY A 33 15.77 -41.09 -0.25
N ASP A 34 15.70 -41.93 0.78
CA ASP A 34 15.35 -43.35 0.64
C ASP A 34 13.84 -43.56 0.48
N ILE A 35 13.02 -42.59 0.91
CA ILE A 35 11.56 -42.67 0.94
C ILE A 35 10.86 -41.58 0.11
N ALA A 36 11.60 -40.57 -0.37
CA ALA A 36 11.03 -39.44 -1.10
C ALA A 36 11.91 -38.99 -2.27
N GLN A 37 11.25 -38.56 -3.35
CA GLN A 37 11.92 -38.02 -4.53
C GLN A 37 12.05 -36.49 -4.41
N ILE A 38 13.27 -36.02 -4.13
CA ILE A 38 13.56 -34.59 -3.93
C ILE A 38 14.09 -33.97 -5.22
N ARG A 39 13.34 -33.00 -5.76
CA ARG A 39 13.66 -32.24 -6.98
C ARG A 39 13.40 -30.76 -6.76
N TYR A 40 14.08 -29.90 -7.51
CA TYR A 40 13.68 -28.50 -7.64
C TYR A 40 12.34 -28.45 -8.37
N GLY A 41 11.32 -27.91 -7.68
CA GLY A 41 10.03 -27.60 -8.27
C GLY A 41 9.99 -26.14 -8.72
N LEU A 42 9.11 -25.84 -9.66
CA LEU A 42 8.68 -24.46 -9.87
C LEU A 42 7.69 -24.13 -8.75
N GLN A 43 7.85 -22.98 -8.11
CA GLN A 43 6.84 -22.47 -7.19
C GLN A 43 5.52 -22.33 -7.96
N GLU A 44 4.43 -22.91 -7.44
CA GLU A 44 3.11 -22.68 -8.02
C GLU A 44 2.83 -21.17 -8.04
N ARG A 45 2.34 -20.66 -9.18
CA ARG A 45 1.93 -19.25 -9.25
C ARG A 45 0.73 -19.06 -8.35
N THR A 46 0.96 -18.60 -7.13
CA THR A 46 -0.09 -18.30 -6.16
C THR A 46 -0.75 -16.95 -6.40
N ASP A 47 -0.20 -16.11 -7.28
CA ASP A 47 -0.70 -14.77 -7.55
C ASP A 47 -0.89 -14.54 -9.07
N LEU A 48 -2.11 -14.17 -9.44
CA LEU A 48 -2.52 -13.81 -10.80
C LEU A 48 -3.02 -12.37 -10.78
N GLN A 49 -2.13 -11.43 -11.06
CA GLN A 49 -2.49 -10.02 -11.13
C GLN A 49 -2.87 -9.65 -12.57
N ARG A 50 -4.06 -9.07 -12.72
CA ARG A 50 -4.60 -8.63 -14.00
C ARG A 50 -5.27 -7.27 -13.84
N ILE A 51 -5.11 -6.43 -14.85
CA ILE A 51 -5.86 -5.19 -15.00
C ILE A 51 -6.61 -5.31 -16.33
N ASN A 52 -7.94 -5.20 -16.28
CA ASN A 52 -8.82 -5.30 -17.45
C ASN A 52 -8.54 -6.54 -18.32
N GLY A 53 -8.29 -7.69 -17.69
CA GLY A 53 -8.04 -8.97 -18.37
C GLY A 53 -6.63 -9.17 -18.93
N LYS A 54 -5.76 -8.15 -18.90
CA LYS A 54 -4.35 -8.26 -19.30
C LYS A 54 -3.48 -8.63 -18.10
N ALA A 55 -2.42 -9.42 -18.34
CA ALA A 55 -1.43 -9.72 -17.31
C ALA A 55 -0.78 -8.41 -16.82
N ALA A 56 -0.71 -8.23 -15.52
CA ALA A 56 -0.19 -7.02 -14.90
C ALA A 56 0.74 -7.36 -13.74
N VAL A 57 1.59 -6.40 -13.39
CA VAL A 57 2.39 -6.42 -12.16
C VAL A 57 1.89 -5.27 -11.28
N GLY A 58 1.52 -5.60 -10.06
CA GLY A 58 1.04 -4.67 -9.07
C GLY A 58 2.20 -4.08 -8.28
N ILE A 59 2.21 -2.76 -8.17
CA ILE A 59 3.15 -2.00 -7.35
C ILE A 59 2.31 -1.33 -6.26
N ARG A 60 2.72 -1.51 -5.00
CA ARG A 60 2.09 -0.84 -3.86
C ARG A 60 3.02 0.23 -3.33
N ILE A 61 2.56 1.46 -3.36
CA ILE A 61 3.25 2.60 -2.78
C ILE A 61 2.55 2.92 -1.45
N GLN A 62 3.35 3.09 -0.40
CA GLN A 62 2.89 3.45 0.93
C GLN A 62 3.54 4.77 1.30
N LYS A 63 2.75 5.68 1.87
CA LYS A 63 3.28 6.92 2.42
C LYS A 63 4.07 6.62 3.69
N ASP A 64 5.08 7.44 3.97
CA ASP A 64 5.68 7.49 5.30
C ASP A 64 4.70 8.13 6.30
N ASP A 65 4.90 7.90 7.60
CA ASP A 65 3.97 8.33 8.64
C ASP A 65 3.73 9.85 8.63
N GLU A 66 4.80 10.64 8.44
CA GLU A 66 4.77 12.10 8.42
C GLU A 66 4.40 12.70 7.05
N ALA A 67 4.35 11.89 5.98
CA ALA A 67 4.11 12.38 4.63
C ALA A 67 2.64 12.78 4.40
N ASN A 68 2.43 13.89 3.68
CA ASN A 68 1.12 14.32 3.20
C ASN A 68 0.68 13.47 2.02
N LEU A 69 -0.42 12.74 2.19
CA LEU A 69 -0.92 11.81 1.19
C LEU A 69 -1.43 12.48 -0.10
N ILE A 70 -2.02 13.69 0.00
CA ILE A 70 -2.57 14.39 -1.17
C ILE A 70 -1.44 14.93 -2.05
N GLU A 71 -0.42 15.51 -1.41
CA GLU A 71 0.78 16.00 -2.09
C GLU A 71 1.55 14.86 -2.75
N LEU A 72 1.81 13.77 -2.00
CA LEU A 72 2.47 12.57 -2.50
C LEU A 72 1.72 11.97 -3.71
N ALA A 73 0.39 11.90 -3.65
CA ALA A 73 -0.40 11.38 -4.77
C ALA A 73 -0.25 12.25 -6.03
N GLY A 74 -0.27 13.58 -5.88
CA GLY A 74 -0.05 14.50 -7.00
C GLY A 74 1.35 14.38 -7.62
N GLU A 75 2.39 14.27 -6.80
CA GLU A 75 3.76 14.05 -7.29
C GLU A 75 3.91 12.69 -8.00
N LEU A 76 3.24 11.66 -7.47
CA LEU A 76 3.24 10.33 -8.04
C LEU A 76 2.53 10.28 -9.40
N GLU A 77 1.38 10.95 -9.53
CA GLU A 77 0.67 11.07 -10.81
C GLU A 77 1.56 11.69 -11.88
N GLY A 78 2.21 12.83 -11.58
CA GLY A 78 3.15 13.46 -12.52
C GLY A 78 4.36 12.57 -12.85
N THR A 79 4.86 11.81 -11.87
CA THR A 79 5.95 10.85 -12.10
C THR A 79 5.51 9.70 -13.02
N ILE A 80 4.31 9.16 -12.80
CA ILE A 80 3.74 8.08 -13.61
C ILE A 80 3.52 8.55 -15.05
N GLU A 81 3.01 9.77 -15.26
CA GLU A 81 2.86 10.35 -16.60
C GLU A 81 4.21 10.43 -17.33
N ARG A 82 5.25 10.92 -16.66
CA ARG A 82 6.60 10.98 -17.23
C ARG A 82 7.13 9.59 -17.59
N VAL A 83 7.06 8.64 -16.66
CA VAL A 83 7.56 7.27 -16.88
C VAL A 83 6.77 6.55 -17.98
N ASN A 84 5.45 6.78 -18.08
CA ASN A 84 4.65 6.27 -19.19
C ASN A 84 5.08 6.85 -20.54
N GLY A 85 5.50 8.12 -20.57
CA GLY A 85 6.11 8.73 -21.76
C GLY A 85 7.39 8.02 -22.19
N ASP A 86 8.26 7.72 -21.22
CA ASP A 86 9.51 7.00 -21.48
C ASP A 86 9.23 5.56 -21.92
N LEU A 87 8.33 4.83 -21.25
CA LEU A 87 8.07 3.41 -21.54
C LEU A 87 7.13 3.15 -22.73
N ALA A 88 6.64 4.20 -23.39
CA ALA A 88 5.67 4.08 -24.48
C ALA A 88 6.18 3.18 -25.63
N TYR A 89 7.49 3.17 -25.90
CA TYR A 89 8.09 2.38 -26.97
C TYR A 89 8.14 0.87 -26.66
N GLU A 90 8.02 0.47 -25.39
CA GLU A 90 8.01 -0.95 -24.96
C GLU A 90 6.60 -1.53 -24.83
N ASN A 91 5.55 -0.76 -25.17
CA ASN A 91 4.14 -1.10 -24.93
C ASN A 91 3.84 -1.41 -23.44
N ILE A 92 4.57 -0.79 -22.52
CA ILE A 92 4.35 -0.88 -21.08
C ILE A 92 3.56 0.34 -20.63
N GLN A 93 2.54 0.14 -19.80
CA GLN A 93 1.72 1.22 -19.25
C GLN A 93 1.51 1.01 -17.75
N LEU A 94 1.86 2.03 -16.97
CA LEU A 94 1.55 2.16 -15.56
C LEU A 94 0.16 2.79 -15.42
N VAL A 95 -0.70 2.14 -14.63
CA VAL A 95 -2.06 2.60 -14.35
C VAL A 95 -2.26 2.61 -12.85
N ILE A 96 -2.75 3.73 -12.32
CA ILE A 96 -3.14 3.84 -10.92
C ILE A 96 -4.47 3.11 -10.74
N SER A 97 -4.46 1.98 -10.04
CA SER A 97 -5.68 1.21 -9.79
C SER A 97 -6.46 1.72 -8.58
N GLN A 98 -5.79 2.28 -7.58
CA GLN A 98 -6.40 2.77 -6.34
C GLN A 98 -5.60 3.97 -5.84
N ASN A 99 -6.27 5.08 -5.52
CA ASN A 99 -5.67 6.26 -4.94
C ASN A 99 -6.44 6.69 -3.67
N GLN A 100 -5.79 6.56 -2.51
CA GLN A 100 -6.41 6.94 -1.23
C GLN A 100 -6.56 8.46 -1.06
N ALA A 101 -5.77 9.27 -1.79
CA ALA A 101 -5.88 10.72 -1.74
C ALA A 101 -7.19 11.23 -2.35
N GLU A 102 -7.74 10.55 -3.36
CA GLU A 102 -9.05 10.88 -3.96
C GLU A 102 -10.16 10.80 -2.91
N ILE A 103 -10.20 9.68 -2.16
CA ILE A 103 -11.18 9.46 -1.09
C ILE A 103 -11.07 10.56 -0.02
N MET A 104 -9.85 10.93 0.36
CA MET A 104 -9.61 12.01 1.33
C MET A 104 -10.09 13.37 0.79
N ASN A 105 -9.80 13.68 -0.47
CA ASN A 105 -10.24 14.92 -1.11
C ASN A 105 -11.77 15.02 -1.19
N GLU A 106 -12.45 13.92 -1.53
CA GLU A 106 -13.91 13.86 -1.52
C GLU A 106 -14.49 14.10 -0.12
N ALA A 107 -13.92 13.47 0.91
CA ALA A 107 -14.34 13.67 2.29
C ALA A 107 -14.16 15.12 2.75
N LEU A 108 -13.03 15.76 2.41
CA LEU A 108 -12.79 17.18 2.70
C LEU A 108 -13.77 18.09 1.97
N ASN A 109 -14.09 17.80 0.70
CA ASN A 109 -15.05 18.57 -0.07
C ASN A 109 -16.47 18.43 0.49
N PHE A 110 -16.84 17.24 0.92
CA PHE A 110 -18.10 17.01 1.63
C PHE A 110 -18.16 17.80 2.93
N LEU A 111 -17.10 17.75 3.75
CA LEU A 111 -17.03 18.49 5.01
C LEU A 111 -17.14 20.01 4.80
N LYS A 112 -16.46 20.57 3.79
CA LYS A 112 -16.57 21.98 3.42
C LYS A 112 -18.00 22.36 3.06
N ARG A 113 -18.68 21.57 2.23
CA ARG A 113 -20.08 21.81 1.85
C ARG A 113 -21.01 21.74 3.06
N ALA A 114 -20.83 20.73 3.91
CA ALA A 114 -21.60 20.57 5.14
C ALA A 114 -21.40 21.75 6.09
N ALA A 115 -20.16 22.24 6.24
CA ALA A 115 -19.85 23.40 7.06
C ALA A 115 -20.55 24.67 6.56
N VAL A 116 -20.54 24.92 5.25
CA VAL A 116 -21.23 26.07 4.65
C VAL A 116 -22.74 25.98 4.85
N ILE A 117 -23.35 24.83 4.56
CA ILE A 117 -24.80 24.62 4.72
C ILE A 117 -25.19 24.75 6.19
N GLY A 118 -24.46 24.11 7.09
CA GLY A 118 -24.69 24.17 8.54
C GLY A 118 -24.55 25.60 9.08
N GLY A 119 -23.53 26.34 8.62
CA GLY A 119 -23.33 27.74 8.98
C GLY A 119 -24.50 28.63 8.52
N LEU A 120 -24.94 28.49 7.27
CA LEU A 120 -26.08 29.24 6.75
C LEU A 120 -27.39 28.91 7.49
N LEU A 121 -27.65 27.63 7.76
CA LEU A 121 -28.81 27.20 8.53
C LEU A 121 -28.77 27.72 9.96
N GLY A 122 -27.61 27.69 10.61
CA GLY A 122 -27.41 28.27 11.94
C GLY A 122 -27.71 29.76 11.98
N LEU A 123 -27.17 30.51 11.01
CA LEU A 123 -27.45 31.94 10.85
C LEU A 123 -28.94 32.22 10.60
N PHE A 124 -29.60 31.39 9.79
CA PHE A 124 -31.03 31.51 9.51
C PHE A 124 -31.89 31.31 10.76
N VAL A 125 -31.59 30.30 11.58
CA VAL A 125 -32.28 30.08 12.86
C VAL A 125 -32.03 31.25 13.81
N LEU A 126 -30.77 31.70 13.94
CA LEU A 126 -30.41 32.84 14.78
C LEU A 126 -31.20 34.11 14.36
N PHE A 127 -31.31 34.35 13.06
CA PHE A 127 -32.09 35.44 12.50
C PHE A 127 -33.57 35.39 12.91
N LEU A 128 -34.20 34.21 12.89
CA LEU A 128 -35.59 34.04 13.32
C LEU A 128 -35.80 34.38 14.80
N PHE A 129 -34.84 34.07 15.67
CA PHE A 129 -34.93 34.37 17.10
C PHE A 129 -34.72 35.86 17.41
N LEU A 130 -33.72 36.49 16.79
CA LEU A 130 -33.36 37.88 17.11
C LEU A 130 -34.26 38.92 16.45
N ARG A 131 -34.96 38.59 15.35
CA ARG A 131 -35.86 39.49 14.59
C ARG A 131 -35.23 40.86 14.26
N ASN A 132 -33.90 40.93 14.22
CA ASN A 132 -33.16 42.17 14.01
C ASN A 132 -31.87 41.89 13.23
N LEU A 133 -31.89 42.31 11.95
CA LEU A 133 -30.81 42.13 10.98
C LEU A 133 -29.46 42.68 11.47
N ARG A 134 -29.47 43.69 12.34
CA ARG A 134 -28.24 44.34 12.85
C ARG A 134 -27.40 43.38 13.71
N PHE A 135 -28.03 42.57 14.56
CA PHE A 135 -27.30 41.66 15.43
C PHE A 135 -26.70 40.47 14.67
N VAL A 136 -27.40 39.95 13.67
CA VAL A 136 -26.90 38.86 12.81
C VAL A 136 -25.73 39.33 11.95
N ALA A 137 -25.77 40.56 11.43
CA ALA A 137 -24.70 41.11 10.62
C ALA A 137 -23.40 41.36 11.40
N VAL A 138 -23.48 41.83 12.66
CA VAL A 138 -22.28 42.04 13.50
C VAL A 138 -21.55 40.73 13.78
N LEU A 139 -22.29 39.62 13.97
CA LEU A 139 -21.72 38.30 14.27
C LEU A 139 -21.10 37.62 13.05
N LEU A 140 -21.46 38.04 11.85
CA LEU A 140 -20.96 37.52 10.56
C LEU A 140 -19.65 38.20 10.11
N LEU A 141 -19.42 39.43 10.59
CA LEU A 141 -18.28 40.29 10.25
C LEU A 141 -17.18 40.27 11.32
N ALA A 142 -17.50 39.82 12.53
CA ALA A 142 -16.56 39.60 13.62
C ALA A 142 -15.91 38.22 13.51
#